data_AF-A0A4U5P9Q5-F1
#
_entry.id   AF-A0A4U5P9Q5-F1
#
_cell.length_a   1.000
_cell.length_b   1.000
_cell.length_c   1.000
_cell.angle_alpha   90.00
_cell.angle_beta   90.00
_cell.angle_gamma   90.00
#
_symmetry.space_group_name_H-M   'P 1'
#
loop_
_entity.id
_entity.type
_entity.pdbx_description
1 polymer ?
#
loop_
_entity_poly.entity_id
_entity_poly.type
_entity_poly.pdbx_seq_one_letter_code
_entity_poly.pdbx_strand_id
1 'polypeptide(L)'
;MLNQDLKIVVEKLLKRSSIKDVDRAAKKFCEIPKSATLLWGTPETPGSISFPLVKVQNVVSFPGVPRFCELAFTLLEEQLFPPVEGCGAFFSETIHVRTGEIHFSGFLTEIADKYNESVVIGCYPILDNSYFKTKLVIESDHAEMGKSASKDLKDYLHKDLVYFDKRPWLNTHQKFDEFRERLSKSEEGAAFAKKLDQTMKVFDEILDANTPETIAISFNGGKDCTVLLQLLRIKYDEKFGDGTKLKGFHIQCGDEFPEVAEFISQVVKLYNVEMREYAGPLKAGLEELQRDQPLVDIVFMGSRSTDPRGRFMKSKCERTDKGWPNFLRVCPVLDWSYTEVWTFLRGLCVPYCSLYDRGFTSLGDKSRTRPNPALESPSQPGTFKPAYMLIEDALERNGRQ
;
A
#
# COMPACT_ATOMS: atom_id res chain seq x y z
N MET A 1 -30.06 15.17 30.04
CA MET A 1 -31.25 14.31 30.35
C MET A 1 -30.89 12.91 29.93
N LEU A 2 -31.36 11.87 30.63
CA LEU A 2 -31.03 10.50 30.26
C LEU A 2 -31.82 10.12 28.99
N ASN A 3 -31.13 9.98 27.87
CA ASN A 3 -31.76 9.63 26.60
C ASN A 3 -32.03 8.12 26.55
N GLN A 4 -33.29 7.73 26.34
CA GLN A 4 -33.71 6.32 26.40
C GLN A 4 -33.26 5.50 25.19
N ASP A 5 -33.17 6.12 24.01
CA ASP A 5 -32.73 5.45 22.78
C ASP A 5 -31.24 5.08 22.85
N LEU A 6 -30.42 6.01 23.34
CA LEU A 6 -29.01 5.74 23.65
C LEU A 6 -28.84 4.64 24.70
N LYS A 7 -29.73 4.60 25.71
CA LYS A 7 -29.70 3.56 26.76
C LYS A 7 -29.88 2.17 26.17
N ILE A 8 -30.84 1.99 25.27
CA ILE A 8 -31.11 0.71 24.59
C ILE A 8 -29.88 0.25 23.78
N VAL A 9 -29.24 1.18 23.07
CA VAL A 9 -28.03 0.90 22.28
C VAL A 9 -26.85 0.51 23.16
N VAL A 10 -26.56 1.34 24.18
CA VAL A 10 -25.41 1.15 25.06
C VAL A 10 -25.56 -0.14 25.87
N GLU A 11 -26.76 -0.48 26.33
CA GLU A 11 -27.03 -1.77 26.98
C GLU A 11 -26.79 -2.97 26.03
N LYS A 12 -27.20 -2.88 24.76
CA LYS A 12 -26.92 -3.95 23.78
C LYS A 12 -25.43 -4.11 23.50
N LEU A 13 -24.68 -3.01 23.41
CA LEU A 13 -23.23 -3.03 23.18
C LEU A 13 -22.47 -3.53 24.42
N LEU A 14 -22.83 -3.04 25.61
CA LEU A 14 -22.16 -3.41 26.87
C LEU A 14 -22.50 -4.82 27.34
N LYS A 15 -23.69 -5.37 27.04
CA LYS A 15 -24.01 -6.79 27.31
C LYS A 15 -23.08 -7.78 26.60
N ARG A 16 -22.43 -7.36 25.51
CA ARG A 16 -21.40 -8.16 24.81
C ARG A 16 -20.02 -8.05 25.45
N SER A 17 -19.85 -7.19 26.45
CA SER A 17 -18.59 -6.96 27.16
C SER A 17 -18.66 -7.42 28.61
N SER A 18 -17.58 -8.02 29.13
CA SER A 18 -17.49 -8.60 30.48
C SER A 18 -17.37 -7.56 31.60
N ILE A 19 -18.06 -6.41 31.48
CA ILE A 19 -17.92 -5.27 32.39
C ILE A 19 -18.87 -5.46 33.59
N LYS A 20 -18.34 -5.34 34.82
CA LYS A 20 -19.09 -5.59 36.07
C LYS A 20 -20.00 -4.44 36.51
N ASP A 21 -19.86 -3.23 35.94
CA ASP A 21 -20.59 -2.01 36.34
C ASP A 21 -21.24 -1.33 35.13
N VAL A 22 -22.10 -2.09 34.45
CA VAL A 22 -22.76 -1.70 33.18
C VAL A 22 -23.65 -0.47 33.38
N ASP A 23 -24.36 -0.39 34.51
CA ASP A 23 -25.37 0.65 34.74
C ASP A 23 -24.76 2.05 34.91
N ARG A 24 -23.64 2.15 35.63
CA ARG A 24 -22.95 3.43 35.84
C ARG A 24 -22.29 3.94 34.56
N ALA A 25 -21.68 3.04 33.79
CA ALA A 25 -21.09 3.36 32.50
C ALA A 25 -22.18 3.79 31.50
N ALA A 26 -23.27 3.01 31.40
CA ALA A 26 -24.39 3.31 30.51
C ALA A 26 -25.02 4.67 30.83
N LYS A 27 -25.20 5.00 32.12
CA LYS A 27 -25.73 6.29 32.55
C LYS A 27 -24.90 7.47 32.02
N LYS A 28 -23.58 7.41 32.09
CA LYS A 28 -22.70 8.47 31.57
C LYS A 28 -22.83 8.64 30.05
N PHE A 29 -22.91 7.55 29.29
CA PHE A 29 -23.07 7.60 27.83
C PHE A 29 -24.45 8.14 27.40
N CYS A 30 -25.47 8.02 28.24
CA CYS A 30 -26.84 8.45 27.93
C CYS A 30 -27.16 9.88 28.39
N GLU A 31 -26.25 10.53 29.13
CA GLU A 31 -26.42 11.90 29.60
C GLU A 31 -26.00 12.91 28.53
N ILE A 32 -26.94 13.26 27.64
CA ILE A 32 -26.73 14.26 26.59
C ILE A 32 -27.52 15.55 26.86
N PRO A 33 -27.12 16.69 26.26
CA PRO A 33 -27.88 17.94 26.33
C PRO A 33 -29.32 17.77 25.83
N LYS A 34 -30.28 18.50 26.41
CA LYS A 34 -31.71 18.40 26.02
C LYS A 34 -31.97 18.85 24.56
N SER A 35 -31.12 19.74 24.04
CA SER A 35 -31.17 20.25 22.67
C SER A 35 -30.49 19.33 21.65
N ALA A 36 -29.96 18.19 22.09
CA ALA A 36 -29.24 17.28 21.22
C ALA A 36 -30.21 16.45 20.35
N THR A 37 -29.84 16.25 19.10
CA THR A 37 -30.49 15.32 18.17
C THR A 37 -29.59 14.12 17.90
N LEU A 38 -30.21 12.96 17.66
CA LEU A 38 -29.49 11.73 17.33
C LEU A 38 -29.54 11.50 15.82
N LEU A 39 -28.37 11.33 15.20
CA LEU A 39 -28.24 11.00 13.78
C LEU A 39 -28.02 9.49 13.63
N TRP A 40 -28.83 8.84 12.79
CA TRP A 40 -28.82 7.40 12.58
C TRP A 40 -28.47 7.07 11.12
N GLY A 41 -27.63 6.06 10.92
CA GLY A 41 -27.35 5.54 9.57
C GLY A 41 -28.55 4.83 8.98
N THR A 42 -28.63 4.75 7.64
CA THR A 42 -29.73 4.05 6.95
C THR A 42 -29.61 2.53 7.09
N PRO A 43 -30.71 1.78 7.35
CA PRO A 43 -30.68 0.33 7.62
C PRO A 43 -30.29 -0.57 6.43
N GLU A 44 -30.17 -0.02 5.22
CA GLU A 44 -30.08 -0.77 3.96
C GLU A 44 -28.64 -1.23 3.61
N THR A 45 -27.64 -0.89 4.43
CA THR A 45 -26.24 -1.29 4.22
C THR A 45 -25.87 -2.57 4.98
N PRO A 46 -25.19 -3.56 4.35
CA PRO A 46 -24.63 -4.70 5.05
C PRO A 46 -23.57 -4.24 6.06
N GLY A 47 -23.77 -4.52 7.36
CA GLY A 47 -22.90 -4.03 8.44
C GLY A 47 -23.42 -2.79 9.17
N SER A 48 -24.75 -2.58 9.17
CA SER A 48 -25.42 -1.45 9.83
C SER A 48 -24.85 -1.09 11.21
N ILE A 49 -24.54 0.19 11.38
CA ILE A 49 -24.14 0.73 12.68
C ILE A 49 -25.38 0.77 13.58
N SER A 50 -25.31 0.11 14.74
CA SER A 50 -26.34 0.20 15.79
C SER A 50 -26.12 1.37 16.77
N PHE A 51 -25.31 2.38 16.44
CA PHE A 51 -25.01 3.53 17.32
C PHE A 51 -25.27 4.89 16.63
N PRO A 52 -25.96 5.84 17.30
CA PRO A 52 -26.20 7.17 16.75
C PRO A 52 -25.03 8.12 17.00
N LEU A 53 -24.88 9.15 16.16
CA LEU A 53 -24.09 10.34 16.51
C LEU A 53 -24.93 11.36 17.25
N VAL A 54 -24.32 12.08 18.20
CA VAL A 54 -24.98 13.14 18.96
C VAL A 54 -24.65 14.48 18.31
N LYS A 55 -25.69 15.18 17.82
CA LYS A 55 -25.58 16.52 17.24
C LYS A 55 -26.20 17.55 18.17
N VAL A 56 -25.48 18.63 18.44
CA VAL A 56 -25.99 19.82 19.15
C VAL A 56 -25.72 21.01 18.26
N GLN A 57 -26.77 21.60 17.69
CA GLN A 57 -26.63 22.69 16.70
C GLN A 57 -25.71 22.28 15.54
N ASN A 58 -24.57 22.96 15.37
CA ASN A 58 -23.56 22.68 14.35
C ASN A 58 -22.41 21.78 14.83
N VAL A 59 -22.46 21.27 16.06
CA VAL A 59 -21.44 20.39 16.63
C VAL A 59 -21.92 18.95 16.58
N VAL A 60 -21.13 18.06 15.98
CA VAL A 60 -21.39 16.62 15.93
C VAL A 60 -20.31 15.87 16.69
N SER A 61 -20.70 15.04 17.65
CA SER A 61 -19.77 14.25 18.46
C SER A 61 -19.57 12.87 17.83
N PHE A 62 -18.34 12.61 17.38
CA PHE A 62 -17.92 11.33 16.85
C PHE A 62 -17.37 10.39 17.93
N PRO A 63 -17.49 9.07 17.76
CA PRO A 63 -16.90 8.10 18.67
C PRO A 63 -15.38 8.19 18.67
N GLY A 64 -14.76 8.07 19.85
CA GLY A 64 -13.30 8.11 19.99
C GLY A 64 -12.56 6.88 19.45
N VAL A 65 -13.28 5.81 19.07
CA VAL A 65 -12.68 4.62 18.46
C VAL A 65 -12.57 4.85 16.94
N PRO A 66 -11.37 4.86 16.34
CA PRO A 66 -11.17 5.24 14.94
C PRO A 66 -12.07 4.49 13.95
N ARG A 67 -12.20 3.17 14.09
CA ARG A 67 -13.05 2.34 13.22
C ARG A 67 -14.52 2.76 13.23
N PHE A 68 -15.04 3.17 14.39
CA PHE A 68 -16.42 3.65 14.48
C PHE A 68 -16.55 5.08 13.95
N CYS A 69 -15.50 5.90 14.08
CA CYS A 69 -15.47 7.23 13.51
C CYS A 69 -15.54 7.17 11.97
N GLU A 70 -14.67 6.36 11.36
CA GLU A 70 -14.64 6.15 9.90
C GLU A 70 -15.98 5.65 9.36
N LEU A 71 -16.55 4.62 10.01
CA LEU A 71 -17.83 4.05 9.60
C LEU A 71 -18.99 5.05 9.76
N ALA A 72 -18.97 5.88 10.80
CA ALA A 72 -19.97 6.92 11.01
C ALA A 72 -19.89 8.02 9.95
N PHE A 73 -18.69 8.40 9.49
CA PHE A 73 -18.52 9.33 8.38
C PHE A 73 -19.17 8.79 7.11
N THR A 74 -18.92 7.53 6.75
CA THR A 74 -19.49 6.91 5.54
C THR A 74 -21.01 6.80 5.60
N LEU A 75 -21.59 6.39 6.74
CA LEU A 75 -23.04 6.17 6.83
C LEU A 75 -23.87 7.45 6.98
N LEU A 76 -23.27 8.53 7.47
CA LEU A 76 -23.98 9.78 7.77
C LEU A 76 -23.54 10.93 6.85
N GLU A 77 -22.72 10.66 5.83
CA GLU A 77 -22.17 11.67 4.93
C GLU A 77 -23.23 12.65 4.42
N GLU A 78 -24.33 12.14 3.85
CA GLU A 78 -25.43 12.97 3.32
C GLU A 78 -26.15 13.80 4.40
N GLN A 79 -26.20 13.30 5.64
CA GLN A 79 -26.84 14.00 6.77
C GLN A 79 -25.91 15.06 7.40
N LEU A 80 -24.60 14.82 7.33
CA LEU A 80 -23.56 15.70 7.89
C LEU A 80 -23.19 16.80 6.91
N PHE A 81 -23.14 16.46 5.62
CA PHE A 81 -22.72 17.31 4.51
C PHE A 81 -23.78 17.25 3.40
N PRO A 82 -25.00 17.73 3.67
CA PRO A 82 -26.04 17.75 2.65
C PRO A 82 -25.56 18.59 1.45
N PRO A 83 -25.85 18.18 0.21
CA PRO A 83 -25.52 18.98 -0.96
C PRO A 83 -26.27 20.31 -0.88
N VAL A 84 -25.54 21.40 -0.65
CA VAL A 84 -26.10 22.76 -0.61
C VAL A 84 -25.99 23.36 -2.01
N GLU A 85 -27.12 23.67 -2.64
CA GLU A 85 -27.14 24.40 -3.90
C GLU A 85 -26.38 25.73 -3.77
N GLY A 86 -25.41 25.96 -4.66
CA GLY A 86 -24.57 27.17 -4.67
C GLY A 86 -23.33 27.11 -3.77
N CYS A 87 -23.14 26.07 -2.97
CA CYS A 87 -21.87 25.82 -2.29
C CYS A 87 -20.92 25.12 -3.28
N GLY A 88 -19.89 25.84 -3.73
CA GLY A 88 -18.88 25.29 -4.62
C GLY A 88 -18.18 24.08 -4.01
N ALA A 89 -17.69 23.16 -4.85
CA ALA A 89 -16.88 22.05 -4.35
C ALA A 89 -15.59 22.60 -3.74
N PHE A 90 -15.31 22.23 -2.48
CA PHE A 90 -14.02 22.52 -1.86
C PHE A 90 -12.93 21.76 -2.63
N PHE A 91 -11.89 22.47 -3.02
CA PHE A 91 -10.73 21.89 -3.68
C PHE A 91 -9.61 21.68 -2.68
N SER A 92 -9.07 20.47 -2.65
CA SER A 92 -7.84 20.14 -1.94
C SER A 92 -6.98 19.25 -2.81
N GLU A 93 -5.73 19.65 -3.03
CA GLU A 93 -4.76 18.83 -3.73
C GLU A 93 -3.41 18.83 -3.01
N THR A 94 -2.76 17.68 -2.96
CA THR A 94 -1.43 17.54 -2.39
C THR A 94 -0.40 17.27 -3.48
N ILE A 95 0.66 18.08 -3.50
CA ILE A 95 1.81 17.94 -4.40
C ILE A 95 3.05 17.57 -3.59
N HIS A 96 3.89 16.70 -4.13
CA HIS A 96 5.14 16.28 -3.51
C HIS A 96 6.34 16.72 -4.37
N VAL A 97 7.33 17.32 -3.72
CA VAL A 97 8.46 17.98 -4.38
C VAL A 97 9.78 17.44 -3.85
N ARG A 98 10.72 17.12 -4.74
CA ARG A 98 12.04 16.55 -4.41
C ARG A 98 12.94 17.53 -3.66
N THR A 99 12.81 18.82 -3.94
CA THR A 99 13.63 19.90 -3.38
C THR A 99 12.99 20.50 -2.12
N GLY A 100 13.82 21.16 -1.32
CA GLY A 100 13.37 21.89 -0.13
C GLY A 100 12.72 23.24 -0.50
N GLU A 101 11.82 23.71 0.37
CA GLU A 101 11.08 24.97 0.22
C GLU A 101 11.93 26.19 -0.18
N ILE A 102 13.15 26.29 0.35
CA ILE A 102 14.08 27.41 0.11
C ILE A 102 14.31 27.67 -1.40
N HIS A 103 14.18 26.64 -2.24
CA HIS A 103 14.41 26.76 -3.68
C HIS A 103 13.24 27.41 -4.44
N PHE A 104 12.04 27.46 -3.88
CA PHE A 104 10.84 27.93 -4.58
C PHE A 104 9.91 28.80 -3.72
N SER A 105 10.36 29.23 -2.53
CA SER A 105 9.58 30.09 -1.62
C SER A 105 9.17 31.43 -2.25
N GLY A 106 10.02 32.02 -3.08
CA GLY A 106 9.69 33.23 -3.85
C GLY A 106 8.48 33.02 -4.76
N PHE A 107 8.47 31.90 -5.50
CA PHE A 107 7.35 31.55 -6.37
C PHE A 107 6.08 31.19 -5.60
N LEU A 108 6.19 30.57 -4.42
CA LEU A 108 5.01 30.35 -3.56
C LEU A 108 4.36 31.67 -3.16
N THR A 109 5.17 32.71 -2.89
CA THR A 109 4.67 34.06 -2.57
C THR A 109 3.97 34.67 -3.78
N GLU A 110 4.57 34.56 -4.97
CA GLU A 110 3.96 35.04 -6.23
C GLU A 110 2.61 34.38 -6.52
N ILE A 111 2.48 33.06 -6.30
CA ILE A 111 1.22 32.34 -6.48
C ILE A 111 0.21 32.75 -5.40
N ALA A 112 0.64 32.87 -4.14
CA ALA A 112 -0.24 33.35 -3.07
C ALA A 112 -0.78 34.76 -3.36
N ASP A 113 0.05 35.67 -3.87
CA ASP A 113 -0.37 37.01 -4.27
C ASP A 113 -1.30 36.98 -5.50
N LYS A 114 -1.02 36.12 -6.48
CA LYS A 114 -1.84 35.97 -7.70
C LYS A 114 -3.25 35.47 -7.42
N TYR A 115 -3.39 34.49 -6.51
CA TYR A 115 -4.67 33.86 -6.20
C TYR A 115 -5.34 34.43 -4.94
N ASN A 116 -4.63 35.28 -4.19
CA ASN A 116 -5.11 36.04 -3.03
C ASN A 116 -5.91 35.18 -2.03
N GLU A 117 -6.88 35.74 -1.31
CA GLU A 117 -7.74 35.06 -0.32
C GLU A 117 -8.51 33.83 -0.86
N SER A 118 -8.47 33.55 -2.17
CA SER A 118 -9.18 32.41 -2.77
C SER A 118 -8.43 31.08 -2.65
N VAL A 119 -7.11 31.09 -2.43
CA VAL A 119 -6.30 29.86 -2.38
C VAL A 119 -5.32 29.93 -1.21
N VAL A 120 -5.31 28.87 -0.40
CA VAL A 120 -4.34 28.67 0.68
C VAL A 120 -3.33 27.61 0.26
N ILE A 121 -2.04 27.92 0.36
CA ILE A 121 -0.96 26.97 0.05
C ILE A 121 -0.18 26.68 1.34
N GLY A 122 -0.37 25.49 1.89
CA GLY A 122 0.43 24.97 2.99
C GLY A 122 1.72 24.33 2.48
N CYS A 123 2.87 24.76 3.01
CA CYS A 123 4.17 24.18 2.69
C CYS A 123 4.75 23.45 3.91
N TYR A 124 5.11 22.17 3.73
CA TYR A 124 5.55 21.31 4.82
C TYR A 124 6.85 20.58 4.45
N PRO A 125 7.99 20.93 5.06
CA PRO A 125 9.24 20.20 4.87
C PRO A 125 9.17 18.82 5.52
N ILE A 126 9.65 17.79 4.82
CA ILE A 126 9.70 16.40 5.27
C ILE A 126 11.14 15.92 5.28
N LEU A 127 11.63 15.60 6.47
CA LEU A 127 13.01 15.13 6.69
C LEU A 127 13.16 13.66 6.32
N ASP A 128 12.26 12.83 6.84
CA ASP A 128 12.35 11.37 6.83
C ASP A 128 11.47 10.75 5.72
N ASN A 129 11.73 11.15 4.48
CA ASN A 129 11.14 10.53 3.30
C ASN A 129 12.16 10.42 2.17
N SER A 130 12.19 9.24 1.53
CA SER A 130 13.12 8.92 0.45
C SER A 130 12.60 9.28 -0.94
N TYR A 131 11.33 9.70 -1.07
CA TYR A 131 10.71 10.09 -2.33
C TYR A 131 10.76 11.60 -2.54
N PHE A 132 10.38 12.39 -1.54
CA PHE A 132 10.25 13.84 -1.63
C PHE A 132 10.72 14.54 -0.36
N LYS A 133 10.96 15.85 -0.43
CA LYS A 133 11.44 16.69 0.68
C LYS A 133 10.47 17.79 1.09
N THR A 134 9.52 18.16 0.23
CA THR A 134 8.48 19.13 0.57
C THR A 134 7.12 18.62 0.13
N LYS A 135 6.13 18.75 1.01
CA LYS A 135 4.70 18.50 0.71
C LYS A 135 3.98 19.84 0.62
N LEU A 136 3.36 20.11 -0.51
CA LEU A 136 2.51 21.27 -0.72
C LEU A 136 1.04 20.83 -0.66
N VAL A 137 0.22 21.56 0.08
CA VAL A 137 -1.22 21.32 0.19
C VAL A 137 -1.92 22.59 -0.31
N ILE A 138 -2.68 22.46 -1.39
CA ILE A 138 -3.39 23.57 -2.03
C ILE A 138 -4.86 23.41 -1.71
N GLU A 139 -5.44 24.41 -1.05
CA GLU A 139 -6.83 24.40 -0.59
C GLU A 139 -7.56 25.64 -1.08
N SER A 140 -8.81 25.47 -1.51
CA SER A 140 -9.65 26.57 -1.99
C SER A 140 -11.12 26.24 -1.83
N ASP A 141 -11.90 27.24 -1.43
CA ASP A 141 -13.37 27.21 -1.47
C ASP A 141 -13.93 27.36 -2.91
N HIS A 142 -13.10 27.77 -3.87
CA HIS A 142 -13.42 27.92 -5.28
C HIS A 142 -12.66 26.89 -6.13
N ALA A 143 -13.32 25.79 -6.50
CA ALA A 143 -12.68 24.68 -7.21
C ALA A 143 -11.83 25.06 -8.44
N GLU A 144 -12.32 25.99 -9.26
CA GLU A 144 -11.62 26.43 -10.47
C GLU A 144 -10.36 27.25 -10.17
N MET A 145 -10.37 28.03 -9.08
CA MET A 145 -9.20 28.78 -8.62
C MET A 145 -8.14 27.81 -8.06
N GLY A 146 -8.56 26.84 -7.24
CA GLY A 146 -7.69 25.79 -6.73
C GLY A 146 -7.02 24.96 -7.83
N LYS A 147 -7.79 24.54 -8.84
CA LYS A 147 -7.25 23.84 -10.03
C LYS A 147 -6.24 24.68 -10.80
N SER A 148 -6.53 25.97 -10.97
CA SER A 148 -5.64 26.90 -11.69
C SER A 148 -4.33 27.11 -10.94
N ALA A 149 -4.38 27.36 -9.63
CA ALA A 149 -3.19 27.49 -8.79
C ALA A 149 -2.35 26.21 -8.74
N SER A 150 -3.01 25.05 -8.65
CA SER A 150 -2.34 23.75 -8.72
C SER A 150 -1.61 23.54 -10.05
N LYS A 151 -2.25 23.90 -11.17
CA LYS A 151 -1.63 23.82 -12.49
C LYS A 151 -0.38 24.69 -12.59
N ASP A 152 -0.46 25.94 -12.20
CA ASP A 152 0.69 26.86 -12.23
C ASP A 152 1.87 26.36 -11.37
N LEU A 153 1.57 25.83 -10.17
CA LEU A 153 2.58 25.20 -9.31
C LEU A 153 3.22 23.98 -9.97
N LYS A 154 2.43 23.11 -10.60
CA LYS A 154 2.94 21.93 -11.31
C LYS A 154 3.78 22.30 -12.52
N ASP A 155 3.37 23.31 -13.27
CA ASP A 155 4.09 23.79 -14.46
C ASP A 155 5.45 24.39 -14.06
N TYR A 156 5.50 25.16 -12.96
CA TYR A 156 6.77 25.68 -12.43
C TYR A 156 7.67 24.56 -11.87
N LEU A 157 7.11 23.65 -11.07
CA LEU A 157 7.85 22.60 -10.36
C LEU A 157 8.04 21.32 -11.19
N HIS A 158 7.69 21.30 -12.48
CA HIS A 158 7.60 20.08 -13.30
C HIS A 158 8.80 19.13 -13.21
N LYS A 159 10.02 19.66 -13.01
CA LYS A 159 11.26 18.85 -12.85
C LYS A 159 11.43 18.23 -11.46
N ASP A 160 10.87 18.86 -10.44
CA ASP A 160 10.98 18.45 -9.05
C ASP A 160 9.74 17.70 -8.55
N LEU A 161 8.66 17.63 -9.34
CA LEU A 161 7.46 16.88 -9.01
C LEU A 161 7.78 15.39 -8.82
N VAL A 162 7.22 14.83 -7.75
CA VAL A 162 7.35 13.42 -7.41
C VAL A 162 5.96 12.82 -7.29
N TYR A 163 5.72 11.71 -8.01
CA TYR A 163 4.57 10.87 -7.72
C TYR A 163 4.79 10.17 -6.37
N PHE A 164 3.85 10.36 -5.44
CA PHE A 164 3.89 9.69 -4.14
C PHE A 164 2.49 9.28 -3.71
N ASP A 165 2.35 8.02 -3.33
CA ASP A 165 1.12 7.46 -2.80
C ASP A 165 1.40 6.74 -1.48
N LYS A 166 0.62 7.07 -0.45
CA LYS A 166 0.72 6.47 0.88
C LYS A 166 0.03 5.11 0.97
N ARG A 167 -0.87 4.79 0.04
CA ARG A 167 -1.72 3.58 0.09
C ARG A 167 -1.78 2.91 -1.30
N PRO A 168 -0.64 2.49 -1.87
CA PRO A 168 -0.58 1.89 -3.21
C PRO A 168 -1.33 0.57 -3.36
N TRP A 169 -1.68 -0.09 -2.25
CA TRP A 169 -2.47 -1.32 -2.20
C TRP A 169 -4.00 -1.07 -2.32
N LEU A 170 -4.45 0.18 -2.42
CA LEU A 170 -5.86 0.54 -2.67
C LEU A 170 -6.04 1.04 -4.10
N ASN A 171 -7.18 0.77 -4.74
CA ASN A 171 -7.47 1.15 -6.14
C ASN A 171 -6.34 0.74 -7.09
N THR A 172 -5.83 -0.48 -6.90
CA THR A 172 -4.57 -0.96 -7.48
C THR A 172 -4.60 -0.93 -9.00
N HIS A 173 -5.73 -1.29 -9.62
CA HIS A 173 -5.95 -1.25 -11.07
C HIS A 173 -5.78 0.17 -11.63
N GLN A 174 -6.53 1.14 -11.11
CA GLN A 174 -6.44 2.53 -11.56
C GLN A 174 -5.01 3.07 -11.45
N LYS A 175 -4.36 2.84 -10.30
CA LYS A 175 -2.99 3.32 -10.06
C LYS A 175 -1.96 2.67 -10.97
N PHE A 176 -2.17 1.40 -11.30
CA PHE A 176 -1.34 0.68 -12.25
C PHE A 176 -1.46 1.26 -13.66
N ASP A 177 -2.67 1.60 -14.12
CA ASP A 177 -2.87 2.26 -15.42
C ASP A 177 -2.23 3.65 -15.47
N GLU A 178 -2.45 4.46 -14.44
CA GLU A 178 -1.79 5.77 -14.34
C GLU A 178 -0.26 5.64 -14.30
N PHE A 179 0.27 4.61 -13.64
CA PHE A 179 1.71 4.33 -13.63
C PHE A 179 2.21 3.95 -15.02
N ARG A 180 1.50 3.08 -15.74
CA ARG A 180 1.83 2.70 -17.12
C ARG A 180 1.81 3.89 -18.07
N GLU A 181 0.83 4.79 -17.93
CA GLU A 181 0.76 6.03 -18.70
C GLU A 181 1.97 6.94 -18.42
N ARG A 182 2.31 7.15 -17.14
CA ARG A 182 3.51 7.93 -16.75
C ARG A 182 4.79 7.33 -17.32
N LEU A 183 4.93 6.01 -17.24
CA LEU A 183 6.10 5.27 -17.71
C LEU A 183 6.28 5.41 -19.23
N SER A 184 5.18 5.39 -19.99
CA SER A 184 5.18 5.46 -21.45
C SER A 184 5.59 6.82 -22.04
N LYS A 185 5.85 7.84 -21.20
CA LYS A 185 6.33 9.17 -21.62
C LYS A 185 7.80 9.17 -22.09
N SER A 186 8.54 8.10 -21.87
CA SER A 186 9.92 7.91 -22.30
C SER A 186 10.06 6.65 -23.15
N GLU A 187 11.07 6.57 -24.01
CA GLU A 187 11.30 5.40 -24.87
C GLU A 187 11.61 4.14 -24.05
N GLU A 188 12.55 4.24 -23.10
CA GLU A 188 12.90 3.15 -22.17
C GLU A 188 11.68 2.71 -21.34
N GLY A 189 10.92 3.67 -20.83
CA GLY A 189 9.70 3.39 -20.08
C GLY A 189 8.60 2.76 -20.94
N ALA A 190 8.45 3.15 -22.20
CA ALA A 190 7.50 2.51 -23.11
C ALA A 190 7.89 1.04 -23.41
N ALA A 191 9.18 0.73 -23.47
CA ALA A 191 9.65 -0.65 -23.56
C ALA A 191 9.30 -1.45 -22.30
N PHE A 192 9.51 -0.87 -21.11
CA PHE A 192 9.13 -1.52 -19.85
C PHE A 192 7.60 -1.66 -19.70
N ALA A 193 6.81 -0.69 -20.17
CA ALA A 193 5.35 -0.77 -20.20
C ALA A 193 4.86 -1.97 -21.03
N LYS A 194 5.45 -2.21 -22.22
CA LYS A 194 5.14 -3.41 -23.02
C LYS A 194 5.49 -4.71 -22.28
N LYS A 195 6.60 -4.72 -21.55
CA LYS A 195 7.02 -5.86 -20.74
C LYS A 195 6.08 -6.10 -19.54
N LEU A 196 5.57 -5.03 -18.93
CA LEU A 196 4.51 -5.10 -17.92
C LEU A 196 3.26 -5.76 -18.50
N ASP A 197 2.84 -5.38 -19.71
CA ASP A 197 1.66 -5.96 -20.36
C ASP A 197 1.84 -7.46 -20.63
N GLN A 198 3.01 -7.86 -21.12
CA GLN A 198 3.35 -9.28 -21.28
C GLN A 198 3.36 -10.02 -19.94
N THR A 199 3.83 -9.37 -18.88
CA THR A 199 3.83 -9.93 -17.53
C THR A 199 2.41 -10.11 -17.01
N MET A 200 1.53 -9.12 -17.20
CA MET A 200 0.11 -9.17 -16.79
C MET A 200 -0.68 -10.25 -17.52
N LYS A 201 -0.38 -10.50 -18.81
CA LYS A 201 -0.99 -11.62 -19.56
C LYS A 201 -0.73 -12.99 -18.93
N VAL A 202 0.47 -13.21 -18.35
CA VAL A 202 0.77 -14.46 -17.65
C VAL A 202 -0.14 -14.63 -16.43
N PHE A 203 -0.42 -13.55 -15.70
CA PHE A 203 -1.39 -13.61 -14.60
C PHE A 203 -2.80 -13.88 -15.12
N ASP A 204 -3.24 -13.20 -16.18
CA ASP A 204 -4.56 -13.40 -16.77
C ASP A 204 -4.76 -14.87 -17.19
N GLU A 205 -3.82 -15.45 -17.95
CA GLU A 205 -3.87 -16.85 -18.38
C GLU A 205 -3.99 -17.83 -17.20
N ILE A 206 -3.20 -17.61 -16.15
CA ILE A 206 -3.22 -18.47 -14.96
C ILE A 206 -4.53 -18.30 -14.18
N LEU A 207 -4.98 -17.06 -13.97
CA LEU A 207 -6.18 -16.78 -13.20
C LEU A 207 -7.45 -17.18 -13.96
N ASP A 208 -7.47 -17.11 -15.29
CA ASP A 208 -8.57 -17.56 -16.18
C ASP A 208 -8.79 -19.07 -16.14
N ALA A 209 -7.71 -19.84 -15.98
CA ALA A 209 -7.79 -21.29 -15.95
C ALA A 209 -8.03 -21.86 -14.54
N ASN A 210 -8.06 -21.05 -13.48
CA ASN A 210 -7.97 -21.53 -12.09
C ASN A 210 -8.82 -20.73 -11.10
N THR A 211 -8.98 -21.26 -9.88
CA THR A 211 -9.72 -20.60 -8.80
C THR A 211 -8.76 -20.08 -7.71
N PRO A 212 -9.17 -19.10 -6.90
CA PRO A 212 -8.34 -18.59 -5.80
C PRO A 212 -7.81 -19.66 -4.84
N GLU A 213 -8.53 -20.77 -4.66
CA GLU A 213 -8.17 -21.84 -3.73
C GLU A 213 -6.97 -22.68 -4.21
N THR A 214 -6.75 -22.74 -5.53
CA THR A 214 -5.69 -23.54 -6.15
C THR A 214 -4.37 -22.78 -6.33
N ILE A 215 -4.39 -21.48 -6.05
CA ILE A 215 -3.28 -20.56 -6.27
C ILE A 215 -2.72 -20.10 -4.92
N ALA A 216 -1.40 -20.09 -4.79
CA ALA A 216 -0.70 -19.45 -3.68
C ALA A 216 0.49 -18.61 -4.16
N ILE A 217 0.90 -17.64 -3.35
CA ILE A 217 2.16 -16.89 -3.54
C ILE A 217 3.20 -17.28 -2.50
N SER A 218 4.43 -17.56 -2.94
CA SER A 218 5.59 -17.66 -2.05
C SER A 218 6.11 -16.26 -1.75
N PHE A 219 6.01 -15.83 -0.49
CA PHE A 219 6.33 -14.47 -0.09
C PHE A 219 7.32 -14.45 1.07
N ASN A 220 8.55 -14.00 0.79
CA ASN A 220 9.67 -13.96 1.73
C ASN A 220 10.07 -12.54 2.19
N GLY A 221 9.25 -11.52 1.88
CA GLY A 221 9.55 -10.13 2.20
C GLY A 221 10.65 -9.46 1.35
N GLY A 222 11.22 -10.17 0.38
CA GLY A 222 12.16 -9.60 -0.58
C GLY A 222 11.50 -8.70 -1.62
N LYS A 223 12.29 -7.81 -2.24
CA LYS A 223 11.82 -6.86 -3.27
C LYS A 223 11.10 -7.55 -4.44
N ASP A 224 11.62 -8.69 -4.91
CA ASP A 224 11.11 -9.37 -6.11
C ASP A 224 9.75 -10.03 -5.84
N CYS A 225 9.59 -10.67 -4.67
CA CYS A 225 8.30 -11.22 -4.23
C CYS A 225 7.29 -10.13 -3.88
N THR A 226 7.77 -8.93 -3.51
CA THR A 226 6.90 -7.76 -3.26
C THR A 226 6.35 -7.17 -4.56
N VAL A 227 7.16 -7.08 -5.62
CA VAL A 227 6.68 -6.77 -6.98
C VAL A 227 5.61 -7.77 -7.40
N LEU A 228 5.91 -9.05 -7.23
CA LEU A 228 5.00 -10.12 -7.58
C LEU A 228 3.67 -10.03 -6.84
N LEU A 229 3.71 -9.75 -5.53
CA LEU A 229 2.51 -9.59 -4.70
C LEU A 229 1.65 -8.43 -5.20
N GLN A 230 2.24 -7.28 -5.51
CA GLN A 230 1.50 -6.14 -6.06
C GLN A 230 0.85 -6.46 -7.41
N LEU A 231 1.60 -7.10 -8.33
CA LEU A 231 1.06 -7.50 -9.65
C LEU A 231 -0.09 -8.49 -9.51
N LEU A 232 0.08 -9.49 -8.63
CA LEU A 232 -0.96 -10.48 -8.35
C LEU A 232 -2.19 -9.82 -7.73
N ARG A 233 -2.02 -8.88 -6.80
CA ARG A 233 -3.11 -8.13 -6.18
C ARG A 233 -3.91 -7.33 -7.22
N ILE A 234 -3.24 -6.64 -8.14
CA ILE A 234 -3.91 -5.89 -9.22
C ILE A 234 -4.86 -6.82 -10.01
N LYS A 235 -4.37 -7.99 -10.42
CA LYS A 235 -5.18 -8.95 -11.20
C LYS A 235 -6.25 -9.66 -10.38
N TYR A 236 -5.99 -9.92 -9.11
CA TYR A 236 -7.02 -10.46 -8.21
C TYR A 236 -8.14 -9.45 -7.95
N ASP A 237 -7.82 -8.16 -7.78
CA ASP A 237 -8.82 -7.11 -7.61
C ASP A 237 -9.72 -6.99 -8.85
N GLU A 238 -9.10 -6.99 -10.04
CA GLU A 238 -9.79 -6.94 -11.33
C GLU A 238 -10.75 -8.12 -11.51
N LYS A 239 -10.32 -9.32 -11.13
CA LYS A 239 -11.03 -10.56 -11.45
C LYS A 239 -12.01 -11.03 -10.36
N PHE A 240 -11.58 -10.99 -9.11
CA PHE A 240 -12.31 -11.58 -7.98
C PHE A 240 -12.81 -10.51 -6.99
N GLY A 241 -12.52 -9.23 -7.22
CA GLY A 241 -12.86 -8.13 -6.32
C GLY A 241 -11.81 -7.85 -5.23
N ASP A 242 -11.84 -6.62 -4.73
CA ASP A 242 -10.91 -6.04 -3.75
C ASP A 242 -10.88 -6.73 -2.38
N GLY A 243 -11.97 -7.40 -1.99
CA GLY A 243 -12.08 -8.14 -0.73
C GLY A 243 -11.51 -9.57 -0.75
N THR A 244 -11.17 -10.11 -1.92
CA THR A 244 -10.76 -11.52 -2.04
C THR A 244 -9.39 -11.75 -1.42
N LYS A 245 -9.29 -12.74 -0.53
CA LYS A 245 -8.02 -13.09 0.13
C LYS A 245 -7.06 -13.79 -0.82
N LEU A 246 -5.79 -13.40 -0.75
CA LEU A 246 -4.70 -14.11 -1.40
C LEU A 246 -4.15 -15.20 -0.48
N LYS A 247 -3.97 -16.43 -0.96
CA LYS A 247 -3.21 -17.43 -0.19
C LYS A 247 -1.72 -17.18 -0.35
N GLY A 248 -1.00 -17.06 0.77
CA GLY A 248 0.45 -16.88 0.78
C GLY A 248 1.12 -17.89 1.68
N PHE A 249 2.39 -18.19 1.40
CA PHE A 249 3.21 -18.94 2.34
C PHE A 249 4.67 -18.47 2.37
N HIS A 250 5.31 -18.68 3.52
CA HIS A 250 6.72 -18.36 3.78
C HIS A 250 7.39 -19.58 4.39
N ILE A 251 8.59 -19.87 3.92
CA ILE A 251 9.38 -20.99 4.44
C ILE A 251 10.53 -20.43 5.26
N GLN A 252 10.44 -20.61 6.58
CA GLN A 252 11.38 -20.05 7.54
C GLN A 252 12.63 -20.92 7.64
N CYS A 253 13.79 -20.32 7.40
CA CYS A 253 15.09 -21.00 7.50
C CYS A 253 15.88 -20.63 8.77
N GLY A 254 15.26 -19.92 9.71
CA GLY A 254 15.75 -19.67 11.08
C GLY A 254 16.71 -18.48 11.26
N ASP A 255 17.46 -18.08 10.22
CA ASP A 255 18.39 -16.94 10.28
C ASP A 255 17.87 -15.71 9.53
N GLU A 256 16.72 -15.17 9.98
CA GLU A 256 16.04 -14.06 9.31
C GLU A 256 16.29 -12.71 9.99
N PHE A 257 16.24 -11.64 9.20
CA PHE A 257 16.26 -10.27 9.73
C PHE A 257 14.94 -9.94 10.41
N PRO A 258 14.94 -9.37 11.64
CA PRO A 258 13.72 -8.88 12.28
C PRO A 258 12.95 -7.88 11.41
N GLU A 259 13.66 -7.01 10.68
CA GLU A 259 13.07 -6.04 9.77
C GLU A 259 12.32 -6.70 8.59
N VAL A 260 12.74 -7.90 8.18
CA VAL A 260 12.04 -8.68 7.14
C VAL A 260 10.79 -9.32 7.72
N ALA A 261 10.87 -9.93 8.91
CA ALA A 261 9.71 -10.51 9.58
C ALA A 261 8.63 -9.45 9.89
N GLU A 262 9.05 -8.28 10.37
CA GLU A 262 8.15 -7.14 10.60
C GLU A 262 7.50 -6.68 9.28
N PHE A 263 8.30 -6.52 8.22
CA PHE A 263 7.79 -6.14 6.90
C PHE A 263 6.77 -7.15 6.36
N ILE A 264 7.03 -8.45 6.47
CA ILE A 264 6.08 -9.50 6.08
C ILE A 264 4.76 -9.33 6.83
N SER A 265 4.80 -9.20 8.17
CA SER A 265 3.59 -9.04 8.99
C SER A 265 2.76 -7.81 8.60
N GLN A 266 3.42 -6.70 8.27
CA GLN A 266 2.75 -5.48 7.80
C GLN A 266 2.10 -5.71 6.43
N VAL A 267 2.85 -6.19 5.45
CA VAL A 267 2.37 -6.37 4.07
C VAL A 267 1.23 -7.39 3.99
N VAL A 268 1.30 -8.49 4.75
CA VAL A 268 0.23 -9.50 4.82
C VAL A 268 -1.12 -8.87 5.19
N LYS A 269 -1.12 -7.89 6.11
CA LYS A 269 -2.34 -7.16 6.50
C LYS A 269 -2.80 -6.20 5.41
N LEU A 270 -1.87 -5.44 4.83
CA LEU A 270 -2.19 -4.43 3.80
C LEU A 270 -2.77 -5.04 2.52
N TYR A 271 -2.28 -6.22 2.13
CA TYR A 271 -2.67 -6.91 0.89
C TYR A 271 -3.73 -8.00 1.10
N ASN A 272 -4.29 -8.13 2.30
CA ASN A 272 -5.28 -9.14 2.68
C ASN A 272 -4.84 -10.58 2.30
N VAL A 273 -3.61 -10.93 2.71
CA VAL A 273 -3.02 -12.24 2.46
C VAL A 273 -3.34 -13.19 3.62
N GLU A 274 -3.88 -14.36 3.34
CA GLU A 274 -3.91 -15.48 4.27
C GLU A 274 -2.53 -16.17 4.25
N MET A 275 -1.68 -15.77 5.18
CA MET A 275 -0.29 -16.21 5.24
C MET A 275 -0.12 -17.48 6.07
N ARG A 276 0.56 -18.48 5.52
CA ARG A 276 1.00 -19.71 6.21
C ARG A 276 2.51 -19.74 6.36
N GLU A 277 3.00 -20.27 7.47
CA GLU A 277 4.43 -20.39 7.74
C GLU A 277 4.80 -21.85 7.87
N TYR A 278 5.87 -22.26 7.18
CA TYR A 278 6.38 -23.64 7.20
C TYR A 278 7.86 -23.63 7.55
N ALA A 279 8.32 -24.68 8.24
CA ALA A 279 9.73 -24.81 8.57
C ALA A 279 10.55 -25.26 7.34
N GLY A 280 11.74 -24.68 7.19
CA GLY A 280 12.72 -25.12 6.22
C GLY A 280 13.33 -26.49 6.55
N PRO A 281 14.06 -27.12 5.61
CA PRO A 281 14.49 -26.61 4.31
C PRO A 281 13.36 -26.55 3.27
N LEU A 282 13.55 -25.75 2.20
CA LEU A 282 12.54 -25.46 1.15
C LEU A 282 11.71 -26.67 0.71
N LYS A 283 12.33 -27.83 0.46
CA LYS A 283 11.61 -29.04 0.02
C LYS A 283 10.64 -29.56 1.10
N ALA A 284 11.09 -29.63 2.35
CA ALA A 284 10.27 -30.10 3.47
C ALA A 284 9.08 -29.16 3.72
N GLY A 285 9.31 -27.84 3.67
CA GLY A 285 8.23 -26.86 3.81
C GLY A 285 7.20 -26.94 2.68
N LEU A 286 7.64 -27.24 1.44
CA LEU A 286 6.71 -27.49 0.33
C LEU A 286 5.93 -28.81 0.47
N GLU A 287 6.54 -29.85 1.04
CA GLU A 287 5.86 -31.12 1.34
C GLU A 287 4.80 -30.92 2.43
N GLU A 288 5.06 -30.03 3.39
CA GLU A 288 4.08 -29.64 4.41
C GLU A 288 2.95 -28.79 3.83
N LEU A 289 3.26 -27.80 2.99
CA LEU A 289 2.26 -27.02 2.25
C LEU A 289 1.32 -27.94 1.47
N GLN A 290 1.84 -28.94 0.75
CA GLN A 290 1.02 -29.87 -0.03
C GLN A 290 0.07 -30.70 0.85
N ARG A 291 0.47 -31.01 2.10
CA ARG A 291 -0.38 -31.72 3.07
C ARG A 291 -1.44 -30.81 3.70
N ASP A 292 -1.08 -29.59 4.08
CA ASP A 292 -1.99 -28.62 4.72
C ASP A 292 -2.98 -28.00 3.73
N GLN A 293 -2.52 -27.72 2.50
CA GLN A 293 -3.29 -27.06 1.44
C GLN A 293 -3.34 -27.93 0.16
N PRO A 294 -4.03 -29.09 0.19
CA PRO A 294 -4.00 -30.06 -0.92
C PRO A 294 -4.64 -29.56 -2.22
N LEU A 295 -5.43 -28.48 -2.16
CA LEU A 295 -6.01 -27.84 -3.35
C LEU A 295 -5.01 -26.95 -4.10
N VAL A 296 -3.94 -26.49 -3.44
CA VAL A 296 -2.94 -25.63 -4.07
C VAL A 296 -2.15 -26.45 -5.08
N ASP A 297 -2.20 -26.05 -6.35
CA ASP A 297 -1.43 -26.65 -7.45
C ASP A 297 -0.47 -25.63 -8.07
N ILE A 298 -0.75 -24.33 -7.90
CA ILE A 298 -0.03 -23.24 -8.56
C ILE A 298 0.64 -22.35 -7.51
N VAL A 299 1.93 -22.12 -7.68
CA VAL A 299 2.73 -21.28 -6.79
C VAL A 299 3.42 -20.17 -7.58
N PHE A 300 3.01 -18.93 -7.31
CA PHE A 300 3.68 -17.74 -7.79
C PHE A 300 4.99 -17.51 -7.01
N MET A 301 6.09 -17.27 -7.73
CA MET A 301 7.43 -17.05 -7.18
C MET A 301 8.13 -15.86 -7.82
N GLY A 302 8.83 -15.06 -7.00
CA GLY A 302 9.53 -13.85 -7.45
C GLY A 302 10.95 -14.14 -7.98
N SER A 303 11.19 -15.30 -8.59
CA SER A 303 12.53 -15.65 -9.10
C SER A 303 12.81 -14.97 -10.43
N ARG A 304 14.03 -14.45 -10.60
CA ARG A 304 14.53 -13.84 -11.85
C ARG A 304 15.60 -14.70 -12.50
N SER A 305 15.81 -14.53 -13.81
CA SER A 305 16.78 -15.29 -14.60
C SER A 305 18.22 -15.04 -14.15
N THR A 306 18.48 -13.91 -13.51
CA THR A 306 19.76 -13.56 -12.89
C THR A 306 19.99 -14.20 -11.52
N ASP A 307 18.96 -14.83 -10.93
CA ASP A 307 19.10 -15.56 -9.66
C ASP A 307 19.82 -16.91 -9.84
N PRO A 308 20.53 -17.41 -8.81
CA PRO A 308 21.32 -18.65 -8.90
C PRO A 308 20.55 -19.87 -9.41
N ARG A 309 19.24 -19.96 -9.09
CA ARG A 309 18.36 -21.04 -9.55
C ARG A 309 17.50 -20.63 -10.76
N GLY A 310 17.15 -19.35 -10.89
CA GLY A 310 16.29 -18.87 -11.96
C GLY A 310 16.96 -18.94 -13.34
N ARG A 311 18.29 -18.87 -13.41
CA ARG A 311 19.05 -19.05 -14.67
C ARG A 311 18.84 -20.38 -15.39
N PHE A 312 18.33 -21.39 -14.69
CA PHE A 312 18.06 -22.71 -15.27
C PHE A 312 16.62 -22.87 -15.76
N MET A 313 15.74 -21.92 -15.45
CA MET A 313 14.37 -21.90 -15.95
C MET A 313 14.36 -21.52 -17.43
N LYS A 314 13.62 -22.29 -18.22
CA LYS A 314 13.43 -22.13 -19.66
C LYS A 314 12.20 -21.29 -19.98
N SER A 315 11.21 -21.27 -19.08
CA SER A 315 9.99 -20.48 -19.25
C SER A 315 9.52 -19.86 -17.92
N LYS A 316 8.57 -18.92 -18.01
CA LYS A 316 7.90 -18.32 -16.84
C LYS A 316 7.02 -19.32 -16.06
N CYS A 317 6.65 -20.44 -16.66
CA CYS A 317 5.73 -21.43 -16.08
C CYS A 317 6.31 -22.84 -16.22
N GLU A 318 6.75 -23.43 -15.12
CA GLU A 318 7.35 -24.77 -15.13
C GLU A 318 6.87 -25.60 -13.93
N ARG A 319 6.61 -26.88 -14.16
CA ARG A 319 6.43 -27.82 -13.05
C ARG A 319 7.72 -27.94 -12.25
N THR A 320 7.60 -28.23 -10.97
CA THR A 320 8.71 -28.61 -10.09
C THR A 320 9.45 -29.84 -10.62
N ASP A 321 10.75 -29.94 -10.31
CA ASP A 321 11.58 -31.08 -10.73
C ASP A 321 11.11 -32.41 -10.12
N LYS A 322 11.48 -33.52 -10.77
CA LYS A 322 11.20 -34.87 -10.26
C LYS A 322 11.73 -35.03 -8.84
N GLY A 323 10.87 -35.53 -7.94
CA GLY A 323 11.20 -35.73 -6.54
C GLY A 323 10.96 -34.51 -5.64
N TRP A 324 10.42 -33.42 -6.17
CA TRP A 324 9.80 -32.33 -5.40
C TRP A 324 8.28 -32.49 -5.36
N PRO A 325 7.59 -31.89 -4.36
CA PRO A 325 6.14 -31.71 -4.40
C PRO A 325 5.69 -31.11 -5.72
N ASN A 326 4.65 -31.69 -6.32
CA ASN A 326 4.21 -31.33 -7.66
C ASN A 326 3.42 -30.02 -7.65
N PHE A 327 4.08 -28.91 -8.00
CA PHE A 327 3.44 -27.60 -8.19
C PHE A 327 3.80 -27.03 -9.57
N LEU A 328 2.88 -26.26 -10.16
CA LEU A 328 3.21 -25.34 -11.24
C LEU A 328 3.84 -24.09 -10.66
N ARG A 329 5.12 -23.89 -10.95
CA ARG A 329 5.88 -22.70 -10.57
C ARG A 329 5.63 -21.62 -11.61
N VAL A 330 5.13 -20.47 -11.16
CA VAL A 330 4.86 -19.33 -12.02
C VAL A 330 5.76 -18.18 -11.60
N CYS A 331 6.69 -17.77 -12.46
CA CYS A 331 7.63 -16.68 -12.27
C CYS A 331 7.42 -15.59 -13.34
N PRO A 332 6.37 -14.75 -13.23
CA PRO A 332 6.01 -13.77 -14.25
C PRO A 332 7.10 -12.72 -14.51
N VAL A 333 7.91 -12.42 -13.49
CA VAL A 333 9.00 -11.45 -13.51
C VAL A 333 10.36 -12.06 -13.87
N LEU A 334 10.40 -13.29 -14.40
CA LEU A 334 11.64 -14.04 -14.66
C LEU A 334 12.66 -13.25 -15.50
N ASP A 335 12.19 -12.49 -16.48
CA ASP A 335 13.00 -11.72 -17.41
C ASP A 335 13.28 -10.29 -16.95
N TRP A 336 12.87 -9.88 -15.74
CA TRP A 336 13.06 -8.52 -15.25
C TRP A 336 14.50 -8.23 -14.79
N SER A 337 14.99 -7.02 -15.06
CA SER A 337 16.25 -6.50 -14.52
C SER A 337 16.08 -5.98 -13.08
N TYR A 338 17.20 -5.76 -12.41
CA TYR A 338 17.22 -5.12 -11.09
C TYR A 338 16.61 -3.70 -11.15
N THR A 339 16.94 -2.94 -12.19
CA THR A 339 16.44 -1.57 -12.39
C THR A 339 14.94 -1.53 -12.64
N GLU A 340 14.39 -2.48 -13.39
CA GLU A 340 12.94 -2.61 -13.63
C GLU A 340 12.18 -2.92 -12.34
N VAL A 341 12.71 -3.81 -11.48
CA VAL A 341 12.14 -4.11 -10.16
C VAL A 341 12.00 -2.84 -9.33
N TRP A 342 13.06 -2.03 -9.24
CA TRP A 342 13.01 -0.78 -8.47
C TRP A 342 12.17 0.31 -9.14
N THR A 343 12.19 0.39 -10.47
CA THR A 343 11.33 1.31 -11.23
C THR A 343 9.86 1.04 -10.93
N PHE A 344 9.46 -0.23 -10.87
CA PHE A 344 8.11 -0.62 -10.49
C PHE A 344 7.79 -0.29 -9.03
N LEU A 345 8.61 -0.77 -8.08
CA LEU A 345 8.36 -0.56 -6.64
C LEU A 345 8.29 0.93 -6.29
N ARG A 346 9.23 1.72 -6.80
CA ARG A 346 9.28 3.17 -6.56
C ARG A 346 8.21 3.91 -7.34
N GLY A 347 7.95 3.54 -8.59
CA GLY A 347 6.98 4.20 -9.46
C GLY A 347 5.53 4.08 -8.99
N LEU A 348 5.21 3.00 -8.27
CA LEU A 348 3.93 2.77 -7.61
C LEU A 348 3.97 3.02 -6.09
N CYS A 349 5.10 3.43 -5.52
CA CYS A 349 5.27 3.61 -4.08
C CYS A 349 4.99 2.35 -3.24
N VAL A 350 5.15 1.16 -3.83
CA VAL A 350 4.94 -0.13 -3.16
C VAL A 350 5.85 -0.23 -1.93
N PRO A 351 5.32 -0.58 -0.75
CA PRO A 351 6.14 -0.70 0.45
C PRO A 351 7.17 -1.82 0.27
N TYR A 352 8.40 -1.59 0.73
CA TYR A 352 9.49 -2.57 0.71
C TYR A 352 10.25 -2.57 2.05
N CYS A 353 10.99 -3.65 2.34
CA CYS A 353 11.75 -3.78 3.58
C CYS A 353 12.76 -2.63 3.76
N SER A 354 12.79 -2.01 4.94
CA SER A 354 13.65 -0.85 5.24
C SER A 354 15.15 -1.10 5.12
N LEU A 355 15.59 -2.36 5.15
CA LEU A 355 16.99 -2.74 4.89
C LEU A 355 17.46 -2.28 3.51
N TYR A 356 16.56 -2.21 2.52
CA TYR A 356 16.90 -1.71 1.20
C TYR A 356 17.29 -0.22 1.23
N ASP A 357 16.70 0.60 2.09
CA ASP A 357 17.13 2.00 2.26
C ASP A 357 18.50 2.11 2.97
N ARG A 358 18.93 1.05 3.65
CA ARG A 358 20.22 0.93 4.36
C ARG A 358 21.31 0.27 3.49
N GLY A 359 21.10 0.19 2.19
CA GLY A 359 22.10 -0.29 1.22
C GLY A 359 22.17 -1.80 1.02
N PHE A 360 21.26 -2.58 1.60
CA PHE A 360 21.14 -4.00 1.26
C PHE A 360 20.48 -4.15 -0.11
N THR A 361 21.07 -4.90 -1.03
CA THR A 361 20.51 -5.08 -2.40
C THR A 361 19.91 -6.48 -2.61
N SER A 362 20.24 -7.42 -1.74
CA SER A 362 19.74 -8.79 -1.73
C SER A 362 19.59 -9.29 -0.28
N LEU A 363 18.43 -9.85 0.08
CA LEU A 363 18.10 -10.29 1.45
C LEU A 363 17.94 -11.80 1.57
N GLY A 364 18.54 -12.39 2.59
CA GLY A 364 18.49 -13.81 2.94
C GLY A 364 19.21 -13.96 4.28
N ASP A 365 19.93 -15.04 4.52
CA ASP A 365 20.48 -15.33 5.86
C ASP A 365 21.21 -14.15 6.48
N LYS A 366 20.76 -13.71 7.65
CA LYS A 366 21.26 -12.51 8.35
C LYS A 366 22.75 -12.60 8.62
N SER A 367 23.24 -13.77 9.02
CA SER A 367 24.66 -14.04 9.25
C SER A 367 25.53 -13.80 8.03
N ARG A 368 25.02 -14.03 6.82
CA ARG A 368 25.74 -14.00 5.54
C ARG A 368 25.47 -12.79 4.66
N THR A 369 24.62 -11.87 5.12
CA THR A 369 24.17 -10.72 4.33
C THR A 369 24.67 -9.41 4.94
N ARG A 370 25.28 -8.56 4.12
CA ARG A 370 25.78 -7.22 4.47
C ARG A 370 25.28 -6.18 3.45
N PRO A 371 25.33 -4.88 3.78
CA PRO A 371 25.11 -3.82 2.79
C PRO A 371 26.04 -3.98 1.59
N ASN A 372 25.57 -3.57 0.41
CA ASN A 372 26.32 -3.71 -0.82
C ASN A 372 27.50 -2.71 -0.84
N PRO A 373 28.75 -3.17 -0.97
CA PRO A 373 29.91 -2.28 -1.03
C PRO A 373 29.85 -1.24 -2.16
N ALA A 374 29.18 -1.56 -3.28
CA ALA A 374 29.01 -0.64 -4.40
C ALA A 374 28.14 0.60 -4.06
N LEU A 375 27.39 0.55 -2.95
CA LEU A 375 26.54 1.64 -2.48
C LEU A 375 27.18 2.44 -1.34
N GLU A 376 28.39 2.10 -0.90
CA GLU A 376 29.07 2.83 0.16
C GLU A 376 29.43 4.25 -0.28
N SER A 377 29.22 5.23 0.60
CA SER A 377 29.53 6.63 0.33
C SER A 377 31.04 6.86 0.34
N PRO A 378 31.63 7.41 -0.74
CA PRO A 378 33.06 7.75 -0.75
C PRO A 378 33.44 8.81 0.29
N SER A 379 32.50 9.68 0.66
CA SER A 379 32.73 10.78 1.60
C SER A 379 32.49 10.41 3.07
N GLN A 380 31.78 9.32 3.33
CA GLN A 380 31.40 8.87 4.67
C GLN A 380 31.41 7.34 4.74
N PRO A 381 32.58 6.73 5.02
CA PRO A 381 32.69 5.28 5.17
C PRO A 381 31.68 4.74 6.20
N GLY A 382 31.05 3.61 5.89
CA GLY A 382 29.98 3.01 6.68
C GLY A 382 28.56 3.55 6.41
N THR A 383 28.42 4.62 5.63
CA THR A 383 27.11 5.12 5.16
C THR A 383 26.83 4.59 3.76
N PHE A 384 25.67 3.95 3.58
CA PHE A 384 25.29 3.34 2.30
C PHE A 384 24.12 4.08 1.66
N LYS A 385 24.17 4.22 0.34
CA LYS A 385 23.04 4.68 -0.48
C LYS A 385 21.95 3.61 -0.52
N PRO A 386 20.68 4.00 -0.72
CA PRO A 386 19.59 3.04 -0.89
C PRO A 386 19.78 2.10 -2.07
N ALA A 387 19.21 0.90 -1.97
CA ALA A 387 19.32 -0.18 -2.94
C ALA A 387 18.90 0.19 -4.36
N TYR A 388 17.88 1.04 -4.50
CA TYR A 388 17.39 1.52 -5.81
C TYR A 388 18.42 2.37 -6.57
N MET A 389 19.51 2.80 -5.92
CA MET A 389 20.62 3.52 -6.58
C MET A 389 21.65 2.60 -7.22
N LEU A 390 21.53 1.27 -7.06
CA LEU A 390 22.38 0.31 -7.77
C LEU A 390 21.86 0.14 -9.20
N ILE A 391 22.75 0.30 -10.19
CA ILE A 391 22.41 0.19 -11.61
C ILE A 391 22.80 -1.18 -12.19
N GLU A 392 23.92 -1.75 -11.73
CA GLU A 392 24.46 -2.99 -12.30
C GLU A 392 23.87 -4.25 -11.64
N ASP A 393 23.07 -5.01 -12.38
CA ASP A 393 22.48 -6.29 -11.96
C ASP A 393 23.54 -7.27 -11.42
N ALA A 394 24.72 -7.33 -12.04
CA ALA A 394 25.79 -8.24 -11.64
C ALA A 394 26.29 -8.00 -10.20
N LEU A 395 26.15 -6.77 -9.69
CA LEU A 395 26.59 -6.39 -8.36
C LEU A 395 25.52 -6.64 -7.29
N GLU A 396 24.29 -7.01 -7.65
CA GLU A 396 23.16 -7.14 -6.73
C GLU A 396 23.47 -8.03 -5.53
N ARG A 397 24.27 -9.09 -5.73
CA ARG A 397 24.56 -10.09 -4.71
C ARG A 397 25.94 -9.91 -4.06
N ASN A 398 26.66 -8.82 -4.33
CA ASN A 398 27.99 -8.60 -3.74
C ASN A 398 27.99 -8.42 -2.21
N GLY A 399 26.83 -8.11 -1.62
CA GLY A 399 26.63 -8.14 -0.17
C GLY A 399 26.39 -9.53 0.43
N ARG A 400 26.50 -10.61 -0.37
CA ARG A 400 26.32 -12.00 0.09
C ARG A 400 27.67 -12.70 0.24
N GLN A 401 27.85 -13.39 1.36
CA GLN A 401 28.97 -14.31 1.59
C GLN A 401 28.63 -15.73 1.16
#